data_AF-A0A8S1C5E5-F1
#
_entry.id   AF-A0A8S1C5E5-F1
#
_cell.length_a   1.000
_cell.length_b   1.000
_cell.length_c   1.000
_cell.angle_alpha   90.00
_cell.angle_beta   90.00
_cell.angle_gamma   90.00
#
_symmetry.space_group_name_H-M   'P 1'
#
loop_
_entity.id
_entity.type
_entity.pdbx_description
1 polymer ?
#
loop_
_entity_poly.entity_id
_entity_poly.type
_entity_poly.pdbx_seq_one_letter_code
_entity_poly.pdbx_strand_id
1 'polypeptide(L)'
;MADDPRFSGDIEDDCKMTDMTASYSEISFDSQPSPVGSMIFEEQAAFVTRPDTLDLRDSLDHIEGTLTQEGEMVSFVVQDLETQIKLASPVSRRETPVGPAVASWNSGTNLYKQALMPQLPSVDPNILNDLEAEARRIATSVDTLTENLAGILQSVSALTVECLETYRDAVCKTCDSVDSNIKAMYQLMAKTEELSKSMKSIYALADEIKELKRLLDLLETAVNV
;
A
#
# COMPACT_ATOMS: atom_id res chain seq x y z
N MET A 1 37.91 -35.93 44.38
CA MET A 1 37.09 -35.78 45.59
C MET A 1 36.10 -34.66 45.29
N ALA A 2 34.88 -35.09 44.94
CA ALA A 2 33.59 -34.37 44.81
C ALA A 2 33.52 -33.16 43.85
N ASP A 3 32.74 -33.13 42.76
CA ASP A 3 31.27 -33.31 42.53
C ASP A 3 30.42 -32.07 42.92
N ASP A 4 30.12 -31.24 41.89
CA ASP A 4 28.86 -30.60 41.41
C ASP A 4 27.62 -30.40 42.34
N PRO A 5 26.53 -29.71 41.94
CA PRO A 5 26.34 -28.31 41.51
C PRO A 5 25.28 -27.57 42.38
N ARG A 6 25.19 -26.24 42.33
CA ARG A 6 23.96 -25.52 42.69
C ARG A 6 23.48 -24.62 41.56
N PHE A 7 22.43 -25.15 40.93
CA PHE A 7 21.40 -24.54 40.12
C PHE A 7 20.91 -23.19 40.70
N SER A 8 21.11 -22.11 39.93
CA SER A 8 20.28 -20.90 39.97
C SER A 8 20.07 -20.48 38.54
N GLY A 9 19.00 -21.01 37.94
CA GLY A 9 18.43 -20.44 36.72
C GLY A 9 17.61 -19.23 37.12
N ASP A 10 18.13 -18.04 36.84
CA ASP A 10 17.34 -16.82 36.90
C ASP A 10 16.73 -16.58 35.51
N ILE A 11 15.41 -16.56 35.53
CA ILE A 11 14.49 -16.33 34.44
C ILE A 11 14.54 -14.84 34.11
N GLU A 12 15.25 -14.45 33.05
CA GLU A 12 15.31 -13.06 32.57
C GLU A 12 14.99 -12.96 31.06
N ASP A 13 13.90 -13.57 30.60
CA ASP A 13 13.51 -13.48 29.17
C ASP A 13 12.05 -13.03 28.89
N ASP A 14 11.26 -12.74 29.92
CA ASP A 14 9.86 -12.28 29.73
C ASP A 14 9.71 -10.76 29.57
N CYS A 15 10.76 -9.98 29.85
CA CYS A 15 10.65 -8.51 29.82
C CYS A 15 10.79 -7.90 28.41
N LYS A 16 11.17 -8.69 27.41
CA LYS A 16 11.44 -8.18 26.04
C LYS A 16 10.25 -8.29 25.08
N MET A 17 9.24 -9.08 25.43
CA MET A 17 8.07 -9.28 24.58
C MET A 17 6.99 -8.21 24.80
N THR A 18 6.94 -7.61 25.99
CA THR A 18 5.92 -6.61 26.35
C THR A 18 6.18 -5.21 25.81
N ASP A 19 7.44 -4.86 25.51
CA ASP A 19 7.81 -3.54 24.97
C ASP A 19 7.37 -3.35 23.51
N MET A 20 7.24 -4.44 22.74
CA MET A 20 6.83 -4.34 21.33
C MET A 20 5.33 -4.07 21.16
N THR A 21 4.51 -4.40 22.16
CA THR A 21 3.06 -4.15 22.14
C THR A 21 2.67 -2.76 22.63
N ALA A 22 3.53 -2.08 23.39
CA ALA A 22 3.23 -0.75 23.92
C ALA A 22 3.19 0.34 22.83
N SER A 23 3.96 0.19 21.75
CA SER A 23 4.00 1.16 20.64
C SER A 23 2.76 1.14 19.74
N TYR A 24 1.85 0.16 19.87
CA TYR A 24 0.63 0.08 19.05
C TYR A 24 -0.58 0.77 19.68
N SER A 25 -0.49 1.26 20.92
CA SER A 25 -1.64 1.84 21.63
C SER A 25 -1.76 3.38 21.53
N GLU A 26 -0.82 4.07 20.89
CA GLU A 26 -0.79 5.56 20.86
C GLU A 26 -1.19 6.20 19.50
N ILE A 27 -1.95 5.50 18.64
CA ILE A 27 -2.55 6.16 17.47
C ILE A 27 -3.89 6.80 17.88
N SER A 28 -3.81 7.87 18.65
CA SER A 28 -4.93 8.79 18.87
C SER A 28 -4.94 9.78 17.71
N PHE A 29 -6.03 9.82 16.93
CA PHE A 29 -6.28 10.83 15.91
C PHE A 29 -6.55 12.17 16.60
N ASP A 30 -5.50 12.93 16.86
CA ASP A 30 -5.62 14.36 17.16
C ASP A 30 -5.23 15.15 15.92
N SER A 31 -6.25 15.48 15.12
CA SER A 31 -6.12 16.22 13.87
C SER A 31 -5.76 17.68 14.15
N GLN A 32 -4.48 18.00 14.22
CA GLN A 32 -3.97 19.37 14.07
C GLN A 32 -3.58 19.60 12.59
N PRO A 33 -4.24 20.52 11.86
CA PRO A 33 -3.82 20.87 10.51
C PRO A 33 -2.66 21.87 10.57
N SER A 34 -1.51 21.50 9.98
CA SER A 34 -0.44 22.44 9.62
C SER A 34 -0.39 22.61 8.09
N PRO A 35 -0.06 23.81 7.57
CA PRO A 35 -0.53 24.26 6.27
C PRO A 35 0.38 23.76 5.15
N VAL A 36 -0.13 22.85 4.34
CA VAL A 36 0.48 22.53 3.04
C VAL A 36 -0.58 22.66 1.95
N GLY A 37 -0.40 23.69 1.13
CA GLY A 37 -0.76 23.72 -0.29
C GLY A 37 -2.18 23.31 -0.67
N SER A 38 -3.06 24.31 -0.75
CA SER A 38 -4.35 24.23 -1.42
C SER A 38 -4.22 23.79 -2.89
N MET A 39 -4.78 22.64 -3.24
CA MET A 39 -5.44 22.41 -4.53
C MET A 39 -6.47 21.29 -4.35
N ILE A 40 -7.68 21.64 -3.93
CA ILE A 40 -8.84 20.76 -4.10
C ILE A 40 -9.91 21.58 -4.82
N PHE A 41 -10.22 21.10 -6.02
CA PHE A 41 -11.30 21.53 -6.89
C PHE A 41 -12.63 21.41 -6.14
N GLU A 42 -13.39 22.50 -6.10
CA GLU A 42 -14.75 22.54 -5.63
C GLU A 42 -15.68 22.19 -6.80
N GLU A 43 -16.16 20.96 -6.85
CA GLU A 43 -17.23 20.56 -7.78
C GLU A 43 -18.45 20.11 -6.96
N GLN A 44 -19.38 21.05 -6.80
CA GLN A 44 -20.74 20.77 -6.34
C GLN A 44 -21.51 20.05 -7.45
N ALA A 45 -21.61 18.73 -7.35
CA ALA A 45 -22.65 17.97 -8.03
C ALA A 45 -23.66 17.47 -6.99
N ALA A 46 -24.87 18.02 -7.05
CA ALA A 46 -26.01 17.55 -6.27
C ALA A 46 -26.26 16.07 -6.59
N PHE A 47 -25.93 15.19 -5.63
CA PHE A 47 -26.24 13.77 -5.71
C PHE A 47 -27.75 13.60 -5.55
N VAL A 48 -28.44 13.32 -6.66
CA VAL A 48 -29.82 12.82 -6.61
C VAL A 48 -29.75 11.40 -6.06
N THR A 49 -29.99 11.26 -4.76
CA THR A 49 -30.02 9.96 -4.09
C THR A 49 -31.15 9.12 -4.66
N ARG A 50 -30.79 7.96 -5.21
CA ARG A 50 -31.72 6.92 -5.65
C ARG A 50 -32.58 6.49 -4.45
N PRO A 51 -33.92 6.40 -4.56
CA PRO A 51 -34.74 5.89 -3.46
C PRO A 51 -34.46 4.39 -3.26
N ASP A 52 -34.05 4.04 -2.04
CA ASP A 52 -33.64 2.68 -1.65
C ASP A 52 -34.83 1.74 -1.37
N THR A 53 -36.06 2.22 -1.44
CA THR A 53 -37.23 1.43 -1.01
C THR A 53 -38.39 1.57 -1.99
N LEU A 54 -38.74 0.46 -2.64
CA LEU A 54 -40.01 0.31 -3.33
C LEU A 54 -41.05 -0.12 -2.29
N ASP A 55 -41.98 0.75 -1.92
CA ASP A 55 -43.12 0.40 -1.07
C ASP A 55 -44.05 -0.57 -1.84
N LEU A 56 -43.74 -1.86 -1.76
CA LEU A 56 -44.50 -2.94 -2.39
C LEU A 56 -45.78 -3.30 -1.63
N ARG A 57 -46.04 -2.65 -0.48
CA ARG A 57 -47.14 -2.99 0.45
C ARG A 57 -48.50 -2.94 -0.24
N ASP A 58 -48.76 -1.91 -1.05
CA ASP A 58 -50.05 -1.74 -1.74
C ASP A 58 -50.30 -2.79 -2.85
N SER A 59 -49.25 -3.45 -3.37
CA SER A 59 -49.38 -4.47 -4.42
C SER A 59 -49.53 -5.89 -3.87
N LEU A 60 -49.27 -6.10 -2.58
CA LEU A 60 -49.30 -7.41 -1.92
C LEU A 60 -50.66 -7.75 -1.29
N ASP A 61 -51.54 -6.77 -1.07
CA ASP A 61 -52.87 -6.96 -0.47
C ASP A 61 -53.82 -7.84 -1.31
N HIS A 62 -53.49 -8.07 -2.59
CA HIS A 62 -54.24 -8.96 -3.48
C HIS A 62 -53.68 -10.39 -3.56
N ILE A 63 -52.56 -10.70 -2.88
CA ILE A 63 -51.89 -11.99 -2.98
C ILE A 63 -52.05 -12.75 -1.66
N GLU A 64 -52.83 -13.83 -1.69
CA GLU A 64 -53.09 -14.69 -0.53
C GLU A 64 -51.81 -15.44 -0.11
N GLY A 65 -51.17 -14.98 0.97
CA GLY A 65 -49.95 -15.58 1.52
C GLY A 65 -49.55 -14.98 2.87
N THR A 66 -48.61 -15.64 3.55
CA THR A 66 -48.07 -15.19 4.84
C THR A 66 -46.78 -14.41 4.62
N LEU A 67 -46.78 -13.14 5.01
CA LEU A 67 -45.60 -12.28 5.00
C LEU A 67 -44.92 -12.36 6.37
N THR A 68 -43.63 -12.72 6.41
CA THR A 68 -42.83 -12.59 7.64
C THR A 68 -41.63 -11.70 7.36
N GLN A 69 -41.47 -10.65 8.18
CA GLN A 69 -40.40 -9.68 8.08
C GLN A 69 -39.45 -9.86 9.27
N GLU A 70 -38.20 -10.20 8.98
CA GLU A 70 -37.13 -10.34 9.96
C GLU A 70 -36.02 -9.34 9.61
N GLY A 71 -35.97 -8.22 10.33
CA GLY A 71 -35.04 -7.13 10.04
C GLY A 71 -35.30 -6.49 8.66
N GLU A 72 -34.26 -6.43 7.83
CA GLU A 72 -34.34 -5.95 6.44
C GLU A 72 -34.86 -7.03 5.46
N MET A 73 -34.97 -8.28 5.92
CA MET A 73 -35.39 -9.40 5.07
C MET A 73 -36.91 -9.57 5.11
N VAL A 74 -37.53 -9.56 3.93
CA VAL A 74 -38.95 -9.84 3.75
C VAL A 74 -39.10 -11.20 3.09
N SER A 75 -39.76 -12.14 3.78
CA SER A 75 -40.11 -13.43 3.23
C SER A 75 -41.63 -13.51 3.00
N PHE A 76 -42.01 -14.10 1.87
CA PHE A 76 -43.40 -14.30 1.51
C PHE A 76 -43.63 -15.78 1.22
N VAL A 77 -44.50 -16.40 2.01
CA VAL A 77 -44.89 -17.80 1.87
C VAL A 77 -46.30 -17.84 1.29
N VAL A 78 -46.40 -18.22 0.03
CA VAL A 78 -47.67 -18.42 -0.67
C VAL A 78 -48.36 -19.69 -0.13
N GLN A 79 -49.69 -19.65 0.00
CA GLN A 79 -50.50 -20.80 0.45
C GLN A 79 -50.36 -22.01 -0.48
N ASP A 80 -50.36 -21.78 -1.79
CA ASP A 80 -50.16 -22.78 -2.84
C ASP A 80 -49.21 -22.24 -3.91
N LEU A 81 -47.92 -22.56 -3.73
CA LEU A 81 -46.84 -22.13 -4.61
C LEU A 81 -46.99 -22.72 -6.02
N GLU A 82 -47.54 -23.92 -6.16
CA GLU A 82 -47.66 -24.60 -7.45
C GLU A 82 -48.68 -23.89 -8.35
N THR A 83 -49.84 -23.51 -7.80
CA THR A 83 -50.86 -22.79 -8.58
C THR A 83 -50.45 -21.36 -8.91
N GLN A 84 -49.81 -20.65 -7.98
CA GLN A 84 -49.32 -19.29 -8.26
C GLN A 84 -48.18 -19.28 -9.29
N ILE A 85 -47.28 -20.26 -9.28
CA ILE A 85 -46.26 -20.40 -10.34
C ILE A 85 -46.92 -20.73 -11.70
N LYS A 86 -47.96 -21.58 -11.72
CA LYS A 86 -48.70 -21.88 -12.95
C LYS A 86 -49.42 -20.66 -13.52
N LEU A 87 -49.93 -19.77 -12.67
CA LEU A 87 -50.55 -18.50 -13.09
C LEU A 87 -49.50 -17.46 -13.50
N ALA A 88 -48.34 -17.42 -12.85
CA ALA A 88 -47.24 -16.51 -13.15
C ALA A 88 -46.41 -16.93 -14.38
N SER A 89 -46.46 -18.21 -14.78
CA SER A 89 -45.72 -18.72 -15.92
C SER A 89 -46.43 -18.40 -17.25
N PRO A 90 -45.79 -17.69 -18.21
CA PRO A 90 -46.31 -17.60 -19.56
C PRO A 90 -46.29 -18.99 -20.19
N VAL A 91 -47.46 -19.58 -20.46
CA VAL A 91 -47.55 -20.89 -21.13
C VAL A 91 -47.13 -20.73 -22.59
N SER A 92 -45.82 -20.82 -22.85
CA SER A 92 -45.28 -21.03 -24.18
C SER A 92 -45.52 -22.50 -24.55
N ARG A 93 -46.69 -22.79 -25.10
CA ARG A 93 -46.91 -24.05 -25.82
C ARG A 93 -46.02 -24.04 -27.07
N ARG A 94 -44.91 -24.79 -27.05
CA ARG A 94 -44.13 -25.14 -28.25
C ARG A 94 -44.09 -26.65 -28.42
N GLU A 95 -44.86 -27.13 -29.38
CA GLU A 95 -44.46 -28.26 -30.20
C GLU A 95 -44.71 -27.88 -31.67
N THR A 96 -43.64 -27.58 -32.40
CA THR A 96 -43.63 -27.69 -33.86
C THR A 96 -42.23 -28.14 -34.30
N PRO A 97 -42.10 -29.19 -35.15
CA PRO A 97 -40.82 -29.62 -35.66
C PRO A 97 -40.45 -28.88 -36.96
N VAL A 98 -39.15 -28.53 -37.05
CA VAL A 98 -38.31 -28.38 -38.25
C VAL A 98 -38.68 -27.31 -39.30
N GLY A 99 -37.75 -26.36 -39.54
CA GLY A 99 -37.60 -25.68 -40.84
C GLY A 99 -37.23 -24.19 -40.77
N PRO A 100 -36.24 -23.70 -41.55
CA PRO A 100 -35.75 -22.31 -41.48
C PRO A 100 -36.50 -21.40 -42.46
N ALA A 101 -37.00 -20.26 -41.99
CA ALA A 101 -37.38 -19.16 -42.87
C ALA A 101 -37.37 -17.83 -42.12
N VAL A 102 -36.51 -16.95 -42.63
CA VAL A 102 -36.69 -15.50 -42.59
C VAL A 102 -38.09 -15.15 -43.09
N ALA A 103 -38.89 -14.45 -42.29
CA ALA A 103 -40.08 -13.73 -42.74
C ALA A 103 -40.58 -12.87 -41.57
N SER A 104 -40.48 -11.56 -41.71
CA SER A 104 -41.53 -10.75 -42.33
C SER A 104 -42.55 -10.32 -41.26
N TRP A 105 -42.36 -9.08 -40.81
CA TRP A 105 -43.20 -8.39 -39.85
C TRP A 105 -44.52 -7.94 -40.49
N ASN A 106 -45.30 -8.83 -41.11
CA ASN A 106 -46.54 -8.37 -41.73
C ASN A 106 -47.63 -9.45 -41.75
N SER A 107 -48.70 -9.11 -41.04
CA SER A 107 -50.09 -9.41 -41.37
C SER A 107 -50.69 -10.74 -40.91
N GLY A 108 -51.72 -10.60 -40.09
CA GLY A 108 -52.75 -11.61 -39.85
C GLY A 108 -52.52 -12.47 -38.62
N THR A 109 -53.45 -12.36 -37.66
CA THR A 109 -53.67 -13.31 -36.55
C THR A 109 -52.75 -13.19 -35.32
N ASN A 110 -52.89 -12.13 -34.52
CA ASN A 110 -52.42 -12.16 -33.11
C ASN A 110 -53.26 -11.29 -32.16
N LEU A 111 -54.57 -11.18 -32.38
CA LEU A 111 -55.48 -10.45 -31.46
C LEU A 111 -55.46 -11.02 -30.03
N TYR A 112 -55.22 -12.32 -29.87
CA TYR A 112 -55.14 -12.98 -28.57
C TYR A 112 -53.78 -12.84 -27.87
N LYS A 113 -52.68 -12.61 -28.61
CA LYS A 113 -51.36 -12.36 -28.00
C LYS A 113 -51.21 -10.91 -27.53
N GLN A 114 -51.86 -9.97 -28.20
CA GLN A 114 -51.79 -8.55 -27.83
C GLN A 114 -52.60 -8.21 -26.57
N ALA A 115 -53.60 -9.04 -26.22
CA ALA A 115 -54.43 -8.85 -25.03
C ALA A 115 -53.85 -9.45 -23.74
N LEU A 116 -52.85 -10.34 -23.83
CA LEU A 116 -52.24 -11.03 -22.68
C LEU A 116 -50.76 -10.69 -22.45
N MET A 117 -50.13 -9.88 -23.32
CA MET A 117 -48.86 -9.27 -22.96
C MET A 117 -49.18 -8.12 -21.99
N PRO A 118 -48.58 -8.08 -20.78
CA PRO A 118 -48.51 -6.84 -20.04
C PRO A 118 -47.98 -5.80 -21.02
N GLN A 119 -48.77 -4.77 -21.32
CA GLN A 119 -48.34 -3.64 -22.12
C GLN A 119 -47.29 -2.94 -21.25
N LEU A 120 -46.06 -3.47 -21.29
CA LEU A 120 -44.91 -2.86 -20.65
C LEU A 120 -44.91 -1.42 -21.16
N PRO A 121 -44.94 -0.41 -20.27
CA PRO A 121 -44.96 0.98 -20.69
C PRO A 121 -43.88 1.17 -21.75
N SER A 122 -44.23 1.77 -22.89
CA SER A 122 -43.27 2.01 -23.96
C SER A 122 -42.14 2.86 -23.38
N VAL A 123 -40.99 2.23 -23.12
CA VAL A 123 -39.82 2.92 -22.55
C VAL A 123 -39.37 3.94 -23.59
N ASP A 124 -39.30 5.20 -23.18
CA ASP A 124 -38.86 6.28 -24.06
C ASP A 124 -37.41 6.00 -24.50
N PRO A 125 -37.15 5.81 -25.81
CA PRO A 125 -35.81 5.51 -26.32
C PRO A 125 -34.80 6.63 -26.05
N ASN A 126 -35.24 7.87 -25.78
CA ASN A 126 -34.32 8.95 -25.42
C ASN A 126 -33.68 8.72 -24.05
N ILE A 127 -34.43 8.23 -23.06
CA ILE A 127 -33.91 7.93 -21.71
C ILE A 127 -32.88 6.79 -21.76
N LEU A 128 -33.10 5.79 -22.63
CA LEU A 128 -32.13 4.71 -22.85
C LEU A 128 -30.84 5.22 -23.50
N ASN A 129 -30.94 6.11 -24.49
CA ASN A 129 -29.77 6.73 -25.12
C ASN A 129 -28.99 7.61 -24.14
N ASP A 130 -29.67 8.38 -23.30
CA ASP A 130 -29.04 9.21 -22.27
C ASP A 130 -28.34 8.34 -21.21
N LEU A 131 -28.98 7.25 -20.79
CA LEU A 131 -28.38 6.27 -19.87
C LEU A 131 -27.16 5.58 -20.49
N GLU A 132 -27.22 5.20 -21.78
CA GLU A 132 -26.09 4.60 -22.48
C GLU A 132 -24.94 5.60 -22.66
N ALA A 133 -25.26 6.88 -22.94
CA ALA A 133 -24.27 7.95 -23.01
C ALA A 133 -23.61 8.18 -21.65
N GLU A 134 -24.39 8.24 -20.57
CA GLU A 134 -23.86 8.37 -19.22
C GLU A 134 -22.98 7.19 -18.82
N ALA A 135 -23.45 5.96 -19.08
CA ALA A 135 -22.69 4.75 -18.81
C ALA A 135 -21.36 4.73 -19.57
N ARG A 136 -21.34 5.17 -20.83
CA ARG A 136 -20.11 5.34 -21.61
C ARG A 136 -19.18 6.40 -21.01
N ARG A 137 -19.70 7.53 -20.54
CA ARG A 137 -18.87 8.56 -19.89
C ARG A 137 -18.24 8.04 -18.59
N ILE A 138 -19.02 7.34 -17.76
CA ILE A 138 -18.52 6.74 -16.52
C ILE A 138 -17.44 5.70 -16.82
N ALA A 139 -17.67 4.82 -17.80
CA ALA A 139 -16.66 3.83 -18.21
C ALA A 139 -15.34 4.50 -18.61
N THR A 140 -15.38 5.51 -19.49
CA THR A 140 -14.18 6.26 -19.90
C THR A 140 -13.49 6.96 -18.72
N SER A 141 -14.26 7.49 -17.77
CA SER A 141 -13.71 8.12 -16.55
C SER A 141 -12.97 7.10 -15.68
N VAL A 142 -13.55 5.91 -15.48
CA VAL A 142 -12.91 4.80 -14.75
C VAL A 142 -11.65 4.32 -15.46
N ASP A 143 -11.66 4.20 -16.79
CA ASP A 143 -10.48 3.83 -17.57
C ASP A 143 -9.35 4.85 -17.37
N THR A 144 -9.68 6.14 -17.45
CA THR A 144 -8.73 7.24 -17.23
C THR A 144 -8.15 7.22 -15.81
N LEU A 145 -9.00 7.01 -14.80
CA LEU A 145 -8.56 6.93 -13.40
C LEU A 145 -7.67 5.71 -13.16
N THR A 146 -8.00 4.57 -13.78
CA THR A 146 -7.22 3.33 -13.66
C THR A 146 -5.83 3.50 -14.29
N GLU A 147 -5.74 4.12 -15.47
CA GLU A 147 -4.47 4.41 -16.12
C GLU A 147 -3.62 5.40 -15.31
N ASN A 148 -4.25 6.45 -14.76
CA ASN A 148 -3.56 7.40 -13.88
C ASN A 148 -3.02 6.74 -12.62
N LEU A 149 -3.82 5.90 -11.94
CA LEU A 149 -3.38 5.15 -10.77
C LEU A 149 -2.22 4.21 -11.10
N ALA A 150 -2.29 3.50 -12.22
CA ALA A 150 -1.19 2.65 -12.68
C ALA A 150 0.09 3.45 -12.92
N GLY A 151 -0.01 4.62 -13.55
CA GLY A 151 1.12 5.53 -13.76
C GLY A 151 1.74 6.03 -12.45
N ILE A 152 0.92 6.46 -11.48
CA ILE A 152 1.40 6.91 -10.17
C ILE A 152 2.07 5.75 -9.41
N LEU A 153 1.47 4.56 -9.41
CA LEU A 153 2.04 3.39 -8.74
C LEU A 153 3.38 2.97 -9.34
N GLN A 154 3.53 3.00 -10.67
CA GLN A 154 4.82 2.76 -11.31
C GLN A 154 5.85 3.83 -10.95
N SER A 155 5.45 5.10 -10.93
CA SER A 155 6.32 6.21 -10.53
C SER A 155 6.82 6.05 -9.09
N VAL A 156 5.91 5.76 -8.14
CA VAL A 156 6.27 5.50 -6.74
C VAL A 156 7.17 4.26 -6.62
N SER A 157 6.88 3.20 -7.37
CA SER A 157 7.72 1.98 -7.37
C SER A 157 9.12 2.24 -7.93
N ALA A 158 9.25 3.09 -8.95
CA ALA A 158 10.55 3.50 -9.47
C ALA A 158 11.33 4.34 -8.45
N LEU A 159 10.65 5.28 -7.77
CA LEU A 159 11.27 6.11 -6.74
C LEU A 159 11.77 5.28 -5.54
N THR A 160 11.02 4.24 -5.12
CA THR A 160 11.47 3.37 -4.02
C THR A 160 12.70 2.56 -4.41
N VAL A 161 12.78 2.09 -5.66
CA VAL A 161 13.99 1.44 -6.19
C VAL A 161 15.17 2.41 -6.18
N GLU A 162 15.01 3.63 -6.71
CA GLU A 162 16.07 4.64 -6.73
C GLU A 162 16.56 5.02 -5.32
N CYS A 163 15.65 5.07 -4.34
CA CYS A 163 16.00 5.28 -2.93
C CYS A 163 16.92 4.17 -2.38
N LEU A 164 16.57 2.91 -2.65
CA LEU A 164 17.37 1.76 -2.24
C LEU A 164 18.73 1.71 -2.94
N GLU A 165 18.78 2.07 -4.22
CA GLU A 165 20.03 2.16 -4.97
C GLU A 165 20.95 3.24 -4.42
N THR A 166 20.39 4.42 -4.11
CA THR A 166 21.13 5.52 -3.49
C THR A 166 21.68 5.12 -2.12
N TYR A 167 20.87 4.42 -1.31
CA TYR A 167 21.32 3.92 0.00
C TYR A 167 22.46 2.92 -0.13
N ARG A 168 22.33 1.94 -1.02
CA ARG A 168 23.39 0.96 -1.33
C ARG A 168 24.69 1.67 -1.72
N ASP A 169 24.60 2.62 -2.64
CA ASP A 169 25.77 3.34 -3.15
C ASP A 169 26.44 4.19 -2.06
N ALA A 170 25.65 4.84 -1.19
CA ALA A 170 26.15 5.60 -0.05
C ALA A 170 26.93 4.70 0.92
N VAL A 171 26.35 3.54 1.28
CA VAL A 171 27.01 2.55 2.16
C VAL A 171 28.31 2.05 1.54
N CYS A 172 28.31 1.66 0.26
CA CYS A 172 29.52 1.21 -0.43
C CYS A 172 30.61 2.29 -0.44
N LYS A 173 30.27 3.54 -0.78
CA LYS A 173 31.23 4.66 -0.76
C LYS A 173 31.79 4.92 0.64
N THR A 174 30.97 4.79 1.69
CA THR A 174 31.45 4.90 3.07
C THR A 174 32.41 3.76 3.42
N CYS A 175 32.11 2.52 3.03
CA CYS A 175 33.00 1.38 3.22
C CYS A 175 34.36 1.59 2.52
N ASP A 176 34.35 2.07 1.28
CA ASP A 176 35.57 2.35 0.52
C ASP A 176 36.40 3.48 1.18
N SER A 177 35.74 4.52 1.68
CA SER A 177 36.40 5.62 2.39
C SER A 177 37.03 5.15 3.71
N VAL A 178 36.34 4.31 4.47
CA VAL A 178 36.86 3.73 5.71
C VAL A 178 38.02 2.77 5.42
N ASP A 179 37.95 1.94 4.39
CA ASP A 179 39.05 1.06 3.97
C ASP A 179 40.30 1.87 3.58
N SER A 180 40.11 2.95 2.81
CA SER A 180 41.17 3.90 2.47
C SER A 180 41.80 4.53 3.73
N ASN A 181 40.99 4.89 4.73
CA ASN A 181 41.48 5.43 6.01
C ASN A 181 42.30 4.38 6.77
N ILE A 182 41.82 3.14 6.87
CA ILE A 182 42.55 2.05 7.51
C ILE A 182 43.93 1.88 6.86
N LYS A 183 44.00 1.86 5.51
CA LYS A 183 45.26 1.82 4.77
C LYS A 183 46.16 3.01 5.10
N ALA A 184 45.61 4.23 5.15
CA ALA A 184 46.35 5.43 5.51
C ALA A 184 46.91 5.36 6.94
N MET A 185 46.17 4.81 7.91
CA MET A 185 46.66 4.61 9.27
C MET A 185 47.85 3.64 9.32
N TYR A 186 47.81 2.53 8.57
CA TYR A 186 48.96 1.62 8.49
C TYR A 186 50.17 2.28 7.81
N GLN A 187 49.95 3.08 6.77
CA GLN A 187 51.03 3.84 6.14
C GLN A 187 51.63 4.88 7.11
N LEU A 188 50.80 5.59 7.86
CA LEU A 188 51.24 6.53 8.90
C LEU A 188 52.10 5.82 9.94
N MET A 189 51.66 4.66 10.43
CA MET A 189 52.39 3.86 11.41
C MET A 189 53.79 3.50 10.91
N ALA A 190 53.89 3.00 9.68
CA ALA A 190 55.18 2.68 9.05
C ALA A 190 56.09 3.92 8.94
N LYS A 191 55.51 5.08 8.58
CA LYS A 191 56.26 6.35 8.49
C LYS A 191 56.71 6.89 9.83
N THR A 192 55.91 6.73 10.89
CA THR A 192 56.32 7.10 12.25
C THR A 192 57.48 6.20 12.73
N GLU A 193 57.46 4.91 12.41
CA GLU A 193 58.57 4.01 12.74
C GLU A 193 59.86 4.38 11.98
N GLU A 194 59.75 4.67 10.68
CA GLU A 194 60.87 5.12 9.85
C GLU A 194 61.47 6.44 10.39
N LEU A 195 60.62 7.40 10.77
CA LEU A 195 61.02 8.66 11.41
C LEU A 195 61.72 8.42 12.76
N SER A 196 61.17 7.55 13.61
CA SER A 196 61.77 7.21 14.90
C SER A 196 63.18 6.63 14.72
N LYS A 197 63.37 5.77 13.71
CA LYS A 197 64.66 5.17 13.39
C LYS A 197 65.66 6.23 12.90
N SER A 198 65.24 7.16 12.03
CA SER A 198 66.12 8.23 11.54
C SER A 198 66.49 9.24 12.63
N MET A 199 65.61 9.47 13.62
CA MET A 199 65.89 10.34 14.76
C MET A 199 67.04 9.86 15.67
N LYS A 200 67.37 8.56 15.67
CA LYS A 200 68.44 8.02 16.52
C LYS A 200 69.80 8.67 16.28
N SER A 201 70.14 8.99 15.03
CA SER A 201 71.41 9.65 14.70
C SER A 201 71.46 11.10 15.21
N ILE A 202 70.31 11.78 15.25
CA ILE A 202 70.20 13.14 15.81
C ILE A 202 70.48 13.10 17.32
N TYR A 203 69.94 12.12 18.04
CA TYR A 203 70.22 11.96 19.48
C TYR A 203 71.70 11.64 19.74
N ALA A 204 72.32 10.78 18.93
CA ALA A 204 73.75 10.48 19.04
C ALA A 204 74.61 11.75 18.86
N LEU A 205 74.32 12.54 17.82
CA LEU A 205 74.99 13.83 17.60
C LEU A 205 74.79 14.80 18.76
N ALA A 206 73.57 14.86 19.33
CA ALA A 206 73.30 15.71 20.47
C ALA A 206 74.16 15.34 21.70
N ASP A 207 74.43 14.05 21.92
CA ASP A 207 75.31 13.58 22.99
C ASP A 207 76.79 13.88 22.71
N GLU A 208 77.25 13.75 21.46
CA GLU A 208 78.59 14.18 21.07
C GLU A 208 78.82 15.68 21.34
N ILE A 209 77.81 16.52 21.04
CA ILE A 209 77.87 17.96 21.33
C ILE A 209 77.93 18.22 22.84
N LYS A 210 77.18 17.46 23.66
CA LYS A 210 77.25 17.60 25.13
C LYS A 210 78.63 17.23 25.66
N GLU A 211 79.24 16.17 25.13
CA GLU A 211 80.58 15.75 25.55
C GLU A 211 81.64 16.79 25.14
N LEU A 212 81.54 17.36 23.94
CA LEU A 212 82.41 18.47 23.54
C LEU A 212 82.29 19.67 24.48
N LYS A 213 81.07 20.04 24.89
CA LYS A 213 80.86 21.11 25.88
C LYS A 213 81.53 20.77 27.22
N ARG A 214 81.35 19.55 27.72
CA ARG A 214 81.98 19.09 28.97
C ARG A 214 83.51 19.15 28.91
N LEU A 215 84.10 18.76 27.79
CA LEU A 215 85.54 18.83 27.57
C LEU A 215 86.03 20.29 27.50
N LEU A 216 85.25 21.17 26.87
CA LEU A 216 85.53 22.60 26.83
C LEU A 216 85.53 23.22 28.23
N ASP A 217 84.53 22.88 29.06
CA ASP A 217 84.44 23.36 30.45
C ASP A 217 85.65 22.88 31.29
N LEU A 218 86.07 21.62 31.12
CA LEU A 218 87.25 21.08 31.80
C LEU A 218 88.51 21.83 31.39
N LEU A 219 88.67 22.14 30.10
CA LEU A 219 89.80 22.91 29.60
C LEU A 219 89.79 24.33 30.17
N GLU A 220 88.63 25.00 30.19
CA GLU A 220 88.48 26.34 30.76
C GLU A 220 88.89 26.35 32.24
N THR A 221 88.42 25.39 33.04
CA THR A 221 88.81 25.29 34.46
C THR A 221 90.30 24.99 34.66
N ALA A 222 90.95 24.24 33.76
CA ALA A 222 92.38 23.94 33.84
C ALA A 222 93.28 25.11 33.41
N VAL A 223 92.80 25.96 32.49
CA VAL A 223 93.54 27.15 32.01
C VAL A 223 93.36 28.35 32.94
N ASN A 224 92.25 28.44 33.68
CA ASN A 224 92.00 29.49 34.68
C ASN A 224 92.63 29.21 36.07
N VAL A 225 93.64 28.32 36.15
CA VAL A 225 94.51 28.12 37.33
C VAL A 225 95.81 28.91 37.14
#